data_AF-A0A653H3W2-F1
#
_entry.id   AF-A0A653H3W2-F1
#
_cell.length_a   1.000
_cell.length_b   1.000
_cell.length_c   1.000
_cell.angle_alpha   90.00
_cell.angle_beta   90.00
_cell.angle_gamma   90.00
#
_symmetry.space_group_name_H-M   'P 1'
#
loop_
_entity.id
_entity.type
_entity.pdbx_description
1 polymer ?
#
loop_
_entity_poly.entity_id
_entity_poly.type
_entity_poly.pdbx_seq_one_letter_code
_entity_poly.pdbx_strand_id
1 'polypeptide(L)'
;MTNLQDAEQKFLNHDWVNDKEWKLYLSNLYPSPSMQNIEKYKKKYFQKNIDKNLNINTNFETDTKEEKKETPVYTQPNNNVYNSKNITHLMTLLYSTFLLTMSIFYFILLALNISFYKKMATLVSMSYLLTIICTLFFDYKIHKKYTTFVQIFSSPLIHYLSYSMILFFIKDSILIFLPVFLTILINAYYTYKEIRLLLPQAIQKNYYLNTLVFYLDRTIFNIYEMRANVEIYNLLFIIICLFLRRATILNLIVYMHFFKLKYTSTDTYFHSCYSKNGKMIRQFLSHPMAPKMLLNIFDKISHYFHVYLNGGRR
;
A
#
# COMPACT_ATOMS: atom_id res chain seq x y z
N MET A 1 -7.74 -8.86 -46.29
CA MET A 1 -6.97 -10.09 -46.01
C MET A 1 -5.50 -9.74 -46.11
N THR A 2 -4.91 -9.28 -45.02
CA THR A 2 -3.46 -9.06 -44.93
C THR A 2 -2.79 -10.43 -44.83
N ASN A 3 -1.90 -10.75 -45.76
CA ASN A 3 -1.06 -11.95 -45.67
C ASN A 3 -0.24 -11.87 -44.37
N LEU A 4 -0.68 -12.61 -43.34
CA LEU A 4 0.07 -12.80 -42.11
C LEU A 4 1.36 -13.55 -42.45
N GLN A 5 2.48 -13.08 -41.92
CA GLN A 5 3.79 -13.70 -42.15
C GLN A 5 3.82 -15.07 -41.46
N ASP A 6 4.57 -16.06 -41.99
CA ASP A 6 4.60 -17.45 -41.46
C ASP A 6 4.90 -17.52 -39.94
N ALA A 7 5.73 -16.61 -39.43
CA ALA A 7 6.04 -16.47 -38.00
C ALA A 7 4.84 -16.00 -37.15
N GLU A 8 3.93 -15.22 -37.73
CA GLU A 8 2.74 -14.68 -37.07
C GLU A 8 1.66 -15.74 -36.91
N GLN A 9 1.48 -16.61 -37.92
CA GLN A 9 0.60 -17.77 -37.82
C GLN A 9 1.09 -18.77 -36.77
N LYS A 10 2.41 -18.98 -36.68
CA LYS A 10 3.01 -19.83 -35.64
C LYS A 10 2.80 -19.26 -34.24
N PHE A 11 2.87 -17.94 -34.06
CA PHE A 11 2.59 -17.30 -32.77
C PHE A 11 1.14 -17.48 -32.32
N LEU A 12 0.18 -17.31 -33.24
CA LEU A 12 -1.25 -17.48 -32.97
C LEU A 12 -1.62 -18.94 -32.64
N ASN A 13 -0.97 -19.89 -33.30
CA ASN A 13 -1.20 -21.32 -33.10
C ASN A 13 -0.42 -21.92 -31.92
N HIS A 14 0.41 -21.14 -31.21
CA HIS A 14 1.21 -21.63 -30.09
C HIS A 14 0.37 -21.92 -28.85
N ASP A 15 0.53 -23.11 -28.26
CA ASP A 15 -0.20 -23.51 -27.05
C ASP A 15 0.45 -22.91 -25.79
N TRP A 16 0.09 -21.66 -25.52
CA TRP A 16 0.52 -20.91 -24.33
C TRP A 16 0.07 -21.51 -23.01
N VAL A 17 -0.96 -22.37 -23.00
CA VAL A 17 -1.54 -22.94 -21.78
C VAL A 17 -0.72 -24.14 -21.32
N ASN A 18 -0.20 -24.94 -22.26
CA ASN A 18 0.54 -26.15 -21.94
C ASN A 18 2.07 -26.02 -22.04
N ASP A 19 2.58 -24.90 -22.56
CA ASP A 19 4.02 -24.62 -22.62
C ASP A 19 4.65 -24.46 -21.22
N LYS A 20 5.45 -25.46 -20.82
CA LYS A 20 6.15 -25.52 -19.53
C LYS A 20 7.30 -24.51 -19.43
N GLU A 21 7.98 -24.25 -20.53
CA GLU A 21 9.11 -23.32 -20.59
C GLU A 21 8.63 -21.86 -20.52
N TRP A 22 7.49 -21.56 -21.14
CA TRP A 22 6.82 -20.28 -21.00
C TRP A 22 6.41 -20.00 -19.54
N LYS A 23 5.82 -20.99 -18.85
CA LYS A 23 5.43 -20.85 -17.43
C LYS A 23 6.64 -20.57 -16.53
N LEU A 24 7.75 -21.25 -16.78
CA LEU A 24 9.00 -21.07 -16.03
C LEU A 24 9.65 -19.71 -16.33
N TYR A 25 9.60 -19.26 -17.59
CA TYR A 25 10.03 -17.91 -17.97
C TYR A 25 9.20 -16.83 -17.27
N LEU A 26 7.87 -16.99 -17.24
CA LEU A 26 6.95 -16.04 -16.61
C LEU A 26 7.15 -15.94 -15.09
N SER A 27 7.40 -17.06 -14.40
CA SER A 27 7.66 -17.06 -12.96
C SER A 27 8.98 -16.40 -12.56
N ASN A 28 9.94 -16.33 -13.49
CA ASN A 28 11.27 -15.74 -13.26
C ASN A 28 11.32 -14.23 -13.59
N LEU A 29 10.24 -13.63 -14.11
CA LEU A 29 10.18 -12.20 -14.39
C LEU A 29 9.91 -11.40 -13.10
N TYR A 30 10.82 -10.47 -12.77
CA TYR A 30 10.65 -9.53 -11.66
C TYR A 30 10.74 -8.07 -12.14
N PRO A 31 9.77 -7.19 -11.79
CA PRO A 31 8.52 -7.50 -11.09
C PRO A 31 7.57 -8.35 -11.96
N SER A 32 6.64 -9.06 -11.31
CA SER A 32 5.65 -9.88 -12.02
C SER A 32 4.82 -9.01 -12.97
N PRO A 33 4.70 -9.37 -14.25
CA PRO A 33 4.09 -8.51 -15.25
C PRO A 33 2.57 -8.42 -15.08
N SER A 34 2.02 -7.22 -15.23
CA SER A 34 0.56 -7.02 -15.26
C SER A 34 -0.08 -7.65 -16.50
N MET A 35 -1.36 -7.99 -16.42
CA MET A 35 -2.10 -8.70 -17.48
C MET A 35 -2.04 -7.99 -18.85
N GLN A 36 -2.06 -6.66 -18.85
CA GLN A 36 -1.92 -5.82 -20.05
C GLN A 36 -0.55 -5.95 -20.72
N ASN A 37 0.48 -6.31 -19.95
CA ASN A 37 1.83 -6.49 -20.47
C ASN A 37 2.14 -7.96 -20.82
N ILE A 38 1.30 -8.93 -20.44
CA ILE A 38 1.57 -10.36 -20.67
C ILE A 38 1.77 -10.66 -22.16
N GLU A 39 0.97 -10.06 -23.05
CA GLU A 39 1.12 -10.24 -24.50
C GLU A 39 2.49 -9.76 -25.01
N LYS A 40 2.99 -8.65 -24.47
CA LYS A 40 4.32 -8.14 -24.79
C LYS A 40 5.41 -9.13 -24.37
N TYR A 41 5.24 -9.78 -23.22
CA TYR A 41 6.18 -10.82 -22.76
C TYR A 41 6.05 -12.12 -23.55
N LYS A 42 4.84 -12.51 -23.97
CA LYS A 42 4.62 -13.64 -24.88
C LYS A 42 5.33 -13.42 -26.22
N LYS A 43 5.18 -12.24 -26.83
CA LYS A 43 5.88 -11.89 -28.09
C LYS A 43 7.39 -11.92 -27.93
N LYS A 44 7.93 -11.35 -26.83
CA LYS A 44 9.36 -11.40 -26.54
C LYS A 44 9.90 -12.80 -26.30
N TYR A 45 9.14 -13.64 -25.59
CA TYR A 45 9.50 -15.03 -25.36
C TYR A 45 9.48 -15.83 -26.68
N PHE A 46 8.41 -15.70 -27.47
CA PHE A 46 8.28 -16.37 -28.76
C PHE A 46 9.42 -15.98 -29.70
N GLN A 47 9.74 -14.69 -29.77
CA GLN A 47 10.83 -14.20 -30.60
C GLN A 47 12.20 -14.76 -30.16
N LYS A 48 12.44 -14.82 -28.85
CA LYS A 48 13.73 -15.25 -28.32
C LYS A 48 13.95 -16.76 -28.44
N ASN A 49 12.90 -17.55 -28.23
CA ASN A 49 13.02 -18.99 -28.00
C ASN A 49 12.43 -19.85 -29.12
N ILE A 50 11.50 -19.34 -29.94
CA ILE A 50 10.77 -20.13 -30.93
C ILE A 50 11.04 -19.64 -32.34
N ASP A 51 10.75 -18.37 -32.65
CA ASP A 51 10.97 -17.81 -34.00
C ASP A 51 11.47 -16.37 -33.94
N LYS A 52 12.76 -16.18 -34.25
CA LYS A 52 13.44 -14.88 -34.21
C LYS A 52 12.88 -13.87 -35.22
N ASN A 53 12.12 -14.33 -36.21
CA ASN A 53 11.56 -13.48 -37.26
C ASN A 53 10.21 -12.83 -36.88
N LEU A 54 9.69 -13.08 -35.67
CA LEU A 54 8.46 -12.43 -35.19
C LEU A 54 8.66 -10.93 -34.99
N ASN A 55 7.82 -10.10 -35.62
CA ASN A 55 7.78 -8.66 -35.38
C ASN A 55 7.00 -8.36 -34.09
N ILE A 56 7.66 -7.77 -33.09
CA ILE A 56 7.03 -7.52 -31.78
C ILE A 56 5.97 -6.40 -31.84
N ASN A 57 5.99 -5.58 -32.90
CA ASN A 57 5.12 -4.40 -33.03
C ASN A 57 3.81 -4.65 -33.80
N THR A 58 3.57 -5.85 -34.34
CA THR A 58 2.29 -6.17 -35.02
C THR A 58 1.20 -6.49 -34.00
N ASN A 59 0.05 -5.81 -34.09
CA ASN A 59 -1.14 -6.12 -33.30
C ASN A 59 -1.93 -7.21 -34.02
N PHE A 60 -2.09 -8.37 -33.37
CA PHE A 60 -2.89 -9.47 -33.93
C PHE A 60 -4.35 -9.27 -33.55
N GLU A 61 -5.18 -8.91 -34.52
CA GLU A 61 -6.63 -9.05 -34.40
C GLU A 61 -6.96 -10.54 -34.61
N THR A 62 -7.29 -11.25 -33.54
CA THR A 62 -7.78 -12.63 -33.65
C THR A 62 -9.24 -12.63 -34.10
N ASP A 63 -9.45 -12.92 -35.39
CA ASP A 63 -10.74 -13.32 -35.95
C ASP A 63 -11.09 -14.74 -35.49
N THR A 64 -12.06 -14.87 -34.59
CA THR A 64 -12.85 -16.11 -34.43
C THR A 64 -14.34 -15.77 -34.49
N LYS A 65 -14.96 -16.10 -35.62
CA LYS A 65 -16.41 -16.16 -35.91
C LYS A 65 -16.81 -17.65 -35.89
N GLU A 66 -17.96 -18.14 -35.46
CA GLU A 66 -19.23 -17.58 -35.00
C GLU A 66 -20.03 -18.74 -34.36
N GLU A 67 -20.75 -18.54 -33.25
CA GLU A 67 -22.10 -19.13 -33.11
C GLU A 67 -22.95 -18.29 -32.13
N LYS A 68 -24.06 -17.77 -32.69
CA LYS A 68 -25.12 -16.89 -32.15
C LYS A 68 -24.72 -15.45 -31.77
N LYS A 69 -24.80 -14.61 -32.81
CA LYS A 69 -25.00 -13.16 -32.71
C LYS A 69 -26.32 -12.85 -32.00
N GLU A 70 -26.27 -12.72 -30.67
CA GLU A 70 -26.94 -11.58 -30.06
C GLU A 70 -26.00 -10.39 -30.27
N THR A 71 -26.51 -9.34 -30.90
CA THR A 71 -25.81 -8.09 -31.13
C THR A 71 -25.07 -7.67 -29.86
N PRO A 72 -23.76 -7.38 -29.90
CA PRO A 72 -23.13 -6.70 -28.80
C PRO A 72 -23.75 -5.31 -28.82
N VAL A 73 -24.74 -5.09 -27.96
CA VAL A 73 -24.96 -3.78 -27.39
C VAL A 73 -23.57 -3.38 -26.93
N TYR A 74 -22.97 -2.43 -27.65
CA TYR A 74 -21.93 -1.59 -27.10
C TYR A 74 -22.55 -1.03 -25.83
N THR A 75 -22.34 -1.72 -24.71
CA THR A 75 -22.45 -1.11 -23.41
C THR A 75 -21.28 -0.15 -23.43
N GLN A 76 -21.56 1.05 -23.95
CA GLN A 76 -20.84 2.23 -23.56
C GLN A 76 -20.53 2.06 -22.08
N PRO A 77 -19.27 2.31 -21.63
CA PRO A 77 -19.00 2.30 -20.21
C PRO A 77 -20.05 3.23 -19.62
N ASN A 78 -21.01 2.64 -18.90
CA ASN A 78 -22.22 3.34 -18.49
C ASN A 78 -21.72 4.62 -17.86
N ASN A 79 -22.11 5.81 -18.38
CA ASN A 79 -21.59 7.07 -17.86
C ASN A 79 -21.73 7.11 -16.33
N ASN A 80 -22.71 6.38 -15.78
CA ASN A 80 -22.92 6.14 -14.37
C ASN A 80 -21.76 5.43 -13.63
N VAL A 81 -21.00 4.52 -14.26
CA VAL A 81 -19.83 3.84 -13.64
C VAL A 81 -18.60 4.73 -13.60
N TYR A 82 -18.30 5.48 -14.68
CA TYR A 82 -17.22 6.46 -14.67
C TYR A 82 -17.54 7.64 -13.74
N ASN A 83 -18.79 8.12 -13.78
CA ASN A 83 -19.24 9.21 -12.92
C ASN A 83 -19.31 8.76 -11.45
N SER A 84 -19.75 7.52 -11.15
CA SER A 84 -19.71 7.00 -9.78
C SER A 84 -18.29 6.83 -9.25
N LYS A 85 -17.33 6.39 -10.06
CA LYS A 85 -15.91 6.35 -9.67
C LYS A 85 -15.38 7.75 -9.31
N ASN A 86 -15.64 8.74 -10.16
CA ASN A 86 -15.21 10.12 -9.92
C ASN A 86 -15.85 10.72 -8.66
N ILE A 87 -17.16 10.48 -8.45
CA ILE A 87 -17.87 10.91 -7.23
C ILE A 87 -17.26 10.24 -6.00
N THR A 88 -16.92 8.94 -6.06
CA THR A 88 -16.30 8.26 -4.92
C THR A 88 -14.93 8.83 -4.57
N HIS A 89 -14.06 9.09 -5.56
CA HIS A 89 -12.75 9.69 -5.26
C HIS A 89 -12.88 11.12 -4.71
N LEU A 90 -13.85 11.91 -5.19
CA LEU A 90 -14.13 13.23 -4.63
C LEU A 90 -14.61 13.14 -3.18
N MET A 91 -15.53 12.22 -2.86
CA MET A 91 -16.00 12.01 -1.49
C MET A 91 -14.87 11.54 -0.57
N THR A 92 -14.01 10.63 -1.05
CA THR A 92 -12.81 10.20 -0.32
C THR A 92 -11.85 11.35 -0.08
N LEU A 93 -11.64 12.25 -1.05
CA LEU A 93 -10.83 13.45 -0.87
C LEU A 93 -11.43 14.39 0.17
N LEU A 94 -12.72 14.72 0.08
CA LEU A 94 -13.38 15.62 1.02
C LEU A 94 -13.34 15.06 2.44
N TYR A 95 -13.58 13.77 2.60
CA TYR A 95 -13.56 13.14 3.91
C TYR A 95 -12.14 13.01 4.48
N SER A 96 -11.15 12.64 3.66
CA SER A 96 -9.75 12.59 4.10
C SER A 96 -9.20 13.97 4.46
N THR A 97 -9.57 15.03 3.73
CA THR A 97 -9.19 16.41 4.06
C THR A 97 -9.88 16.89 5.34
N PHE A 98 -11.19 16.63 5.52
CA PHE A 98 -11.88 16.90 6.78
C PHE A 98 -11.19 16.22 7.97
N LEU A 99 -10.85 14.94 7.82
CA LEU A 99 -10.18 14.18 8.85
C LEU A 99 -8.79 14.71 9.17
N LEU A 100 -8.00 15.09 8.16
CA LEU A 100 -6.71 15.75 8.36
C LEU A 100 -6.87 17.05 9.15
N THR A 101 -7.89 17.86 8.84
CA THR A 101 -8.14 19.09 9.61
C THR A 101 -8.53 18.81 11.06
N MET A 102 -9.41 17.82 11.31
CA MET A 102 -9.76 17.38 12.67
C MET A 102 -8.54 16.85 13.43
N SER A 103 -7.62 16.20 12.73
CA SER A 103 -6.39 15.65 13.30
C SER A 103 -5.39 16.75 13.67
N ILE A 104 -5.24 17.76 12.82
CA ILE A 104 -4.43 18.95 13.12
C ILE A 104 -5.03 19.69 14.32
N PHE A 105 -6.35 19.86 14.34
CA PHE A 105 -7.04 20.47 15.48
C PHE A 105 -6.83 19.68 16.78
N TYR A 106 -6.90 18.35 16.72
CA TYR A 106 -6.57 17.48 17.84
C TYR A 106 -5.12 17.67 18.33
N PHE A 107 -4.14 17.72 17.42
CA PHE A 107 -2.74 17.97 17.78
C PHE A 107 -2.54 19.35 18.40
N ILE A 108 -3.25 20.38 17.93
CA ILE A 108 -3.22 21.73 18.53
C ILE A 108 -3.79 21.71 19.95
N LEU A 109 -4.98 21.12 20.15
CA LEU A 109 -5.60 21.00 21.47
C LEU A 109 -4.69 20.28 22.47
N LEU A 110 -4.00 19.25 21.98
CA LEU A 110 -3.04 18.49 22.74
C LEU A 110 -1.78 19.31 23.06
N ALA A 111 -1.25 20.06 22.09
CA ALA A 111 -0.09 20.93 22.30
C ALA A 111 -0.38 22.03 23.33
N LEU A 112 -1.62 22.53 23.34
CA LEU A 112 -2.13 23.48 24.33
C LEU A 112 -2.55 22.80 25.65
N ASN A 113 -2.44 21.48 25.76
CA ASN A 113 -2.80 20.67 26.93
C ASN A 113 -4.23 20.93 27.46
N ILE A 114 -5.17 21.23 26.56
CA ILE A 114 -6.56 21.52 26.94
C ILE A 114 -7.28 20.21 27.25
N SER A 115 -7.89 20.09 28.43
CA SER A 115 -8.55 18.86 28.92
C SER A 115 -9.53 18.20 27.95
N PHE A 116 -10.05 18.96 26.98
CA PHE A 116 -10.93 18.53 25.91
C PHE A 116 -10.28 17.53 24.92
N TYR A 117 -8.95 17.54 24.73
CA TYR A 117 -8.27 16.63 23.80
C TYR A 117 -8.55 15.15 24.17
N LYS A 118 -8.66 14.84 25.48
CA LYS A 118 -8.94 13.48 25.96
C LYS A 118 -10.30 12.96 25.50
N LYS A 119 -11.30 13.84 25.44
CA LYS A 119 -12.64 13.51 24.94
C LYS A 119 -12.65 13.38 23.41
N MET A 120 -11.87 14.21 22.73
CA MET A 120 -11.76 14.18 21.28
C MET A 120 -10.95 12.99 20.74
N ALA A 121 -10.02 12.43 21.52
CA ALA A 121 -9.16 11.32 21.08
C ALA A 121 -9.97 10.10 20.59
N THR A 122 -11.04 9.72 21.31
CA THR A 122 -11.88 8.57 20.94
C THR A 122 -12.74 8.85 19.71
N LEU A 123 -13.21 10.09 19.54
CA LEU A 123 -13.95 10.51 18.36
C LEU A 123 -13.05 10.50 17.12
N VAL A 124 -11.83 10.99 17.28
CA VAL A 124 -10.81 10.98 16.23
C VAL A 124 -10.43 9.54 15.87
N SER A 125 -10.22 8.63 16.84
CA SER A 125 -9.94 7.21 16.55
C SER A 125 -11.12 6.50 15.84
N MET A 126 -12.37 6.78 16.25
CA MET A 126 -13.57 6.29 15.54
C MET A 126 -13.62 6.78 14.09
N SER A 127 -13.37 8.06 13.87
CA SER A 127 -13.38 8.61 12.52
C SER A 127 -12.30 7.98 11.63
N TYR A 128 -11.10 7.70 12.17
CA TYR A 128 -10.05 6.99 11.45
C TYR A 128 -10.45 5.57 11.05
N LEU A 129 -11.00 4.79 11.99
CA LEU A 129 -11.46 3.43 11.72
C LEU A 129 -12.56 3.43 10.64
N LEU A 130 -13.54 4.33 10.76
CA LEU A 130 -14.63 4.43 9.79
C LEU A 130 -14.09 4.81 8.41
N THR A 131 -13.13 5.73 8.33
CA THR A 131 -12.47 6.11 7.08
C THR A 131 -11.82 4.93 6.40
N ILE A 132 -11.03 4.16 7.14
CA ILE A 132 -10.31 3.02 6.59
C ILE A 132 -11.30 1.97 6.09
N ILE A 133 -12.37 1.69 6.85
CA ILE A 133 -13.44 0.77 6.42
C ILE A 133 -14.14 1.29 5.16
N CYS A 134 -14.51 2.57 5.12
CA CYS A 134 -15.13 3.17 3.95
C CYS A 134 -14.21 3.10 2.72
N THR A 135 -12.93 3.45 2.86
CA THR A 135 -11.96 3.34 1.76
C THR A 135 -11.79 1.91 1.26
N LEU A 136 -11.69 0.93 2.18
CA LEU A 136 -11.62 -0.48 1.81
C LEU A 136 -12.89 -0.96 1.10
N PHE A 137 -14.06 -0.52 1.56
CA PHE A 137 -15.34 -0.85 0.93
C PHE A 137 -15.44 -0.25 -0.48
N PHE A 138 -14.99 1.00 -0.67
CA PHE A 138 -14.96 1.64 -1.99
C PHE A 138 -13.96 0.97 -2.92
N ASP A 139 -12.74 0.69 -2.47
CA ASP A 139 -11.73 -0.02 -3.24
C ASP A 139 -12.24 -1.40 -3.66
N TYR A 140 -12.89 -2.13 -2.75
CA TYR A 140 -13.53 -3.42 -3.06
C TYR A 140 -14.63 -3.27 -4.12
N LYS A 141 -15.50 -2.26 -4.01
CA LYS A 141 -16.58 -2.00 -4.97
C LYS A 141 -16.04 -1.65 -6.36
N ILE A 142 -14.95 -0.88 -6.43
CA ILE A 142 -14.30 -0.45 -7.68
C ILE A 142 -13.56 -1.64 -8.33
N HIS A 143 -12.86 -2.45 -7.55
CA HIS A 143 -11.99 -3.52 -8.05
C HIS A 143 -12.63 -4.92 -8.07
N LYS A 144 -13.94 -5.03 -7.81
CA LYS A 144 -14.73 -6.28 -7.70
C LYS A 144 -14.47 -7.32 -8.81
N LYS A 145 -14.04 -6.90 -10.01
CA LYS A 145 -13.74 -7.79 -11.15
C LYS A 145 -12.32 -8.37 -11.17
N TYR A 146 -11.36 -7.82 -10.42
CA TYR A 146 -9.92 -8.13 -10.59
C TYR A 146 -9.16 -8.43 -9.30
N THR A 147 -9.72 -8.16 -8.11
CA THR A 147 -9.04 -8.39 -6.83
C THR A 147 -9.25 -9.82 -6.33
N THR A 148 -8.17 -10.59 -6.28
CA THR A 148 -8.12 -11.81 -5.46
C THR A 148 -8.07 -11.42 -3.97
N PHE A 149 -8.71 -12.18 -3.08
CA PHE A 149 -8.67 -11.92 -1.63
C PHE A 149 -7.24 -11.72 -1.09
N VAL A 150 -6.26 -12.42 -1.66
CA VAL A 150 -4.83 -12.31 -1.28
C VAL A 150 -4.26 -10.90 -1.54
N GLN A 151 -4.66 -10.22 -2.63
CA GLN A 151 -4.21 -8.86 -2.94
C GLN A 151 -4.81 -7.83 -1.98
N ILE A 152 -6.04 -8.07 -1.54
CA ILE A 152 -6.74 -7.24 -0.56
C ILE A 152 -6.00 -7.32 0.79
N PHE A 153 -5.65 -8.52 1.27
CA PHE A 153 -4.88 -8.71 2.51
C PHE A 153 -3.44 -8.20 2.44
N SER A 154 -2.85 -8.13 1.24
CA SER A 154 -1.51 -7.56 1.04
C SER A 154 -1.53 -6.03 0.96
N SER A 155 -2.72 -5.42 0.89
CA SER A 155 -2.84 -3.97 0.74
C SER A 155 -2.47 -3.23 2.03
N PRO A 156 -1.77 -2.08 1.94
CA PRO A 156 -1.38 -1.32 3.12
C PRO A 156 -2.59 -0.87 3.95
N LEU A 157 -3.75 -0.63 3.31
CA LEU A 157 -4.99 -0.17 3.95
C LEU A 157 -5.53 -1.19 4.98
N ILE A 158 -5.43 -2.49 4.71
CA ILE A 158 -5.87 -3.52 5.66
C ILE A 158 -4.96 -3.59 6.88
N HIS A 159 -3.65 -3.36 6.71
CA HIS A 159 -2.76 -3.26 7.86
C HIS A 159 -3.20 -2.11 8.78
N TYR A 160 -3.60 -0.96 8.22
CA TYR A 160 -4.08 0.16 9.03
C TYR A 160 -5.45 -0.06 9.67
N LEU A 161 -6.24 -1.03 9.22
CA LEU A 161 -7.45 -1.47 9.95
C LEU A 161 -7.06 -2.09 11.30
N SER A 162 -6.09 -3.02 11.29
CA SER A 162 -5.57 -3.62 12.53
C SER A 162 -4.92 -2.57 13.44
N TYR A 163 -4.22 -1.59 12.86
CA TYR A 163 -3.63 -0.47 13.59
C TYR A 163 -4.69 0.44 14.23
N SER A 164 -5.82 0.66 13.56
CA SER A 164 -6.92 1.49 14.09
C SER A 164 -7.58 0.87 15.31
N MET A 165 -7.63 -0.46 15.41
CA MET A 165 -8.11 -1.14 16.63
C MET A 165 -7.23 -0.82 17.84
N ILE A 166 -5.92 -0.66 17.64
CA ILE A 166 -4.95 -0.34 18.70
C ILE A 166 -5.20 1.06 19.28
N LEU A 167 -5.63 2.01 18.44
CA LEU A 167 -5.90 3.39 18.85
C LEU A 167 -7.02 3.50 19.91
N PHE A 168 -7.96 2.56 19.98
CA PHE A 168 -9.02 2.59 20.99
C PHE A 168 -8.55 2.20 22.38
N PHE A 169 -7.56 1.33 22.45
CA PHE A 169 -7.15 0.71 23.71
C PHE A 169 -5.93 1.36 24.34
N ILE A 170 -5.27 2.28 23.64
CA ILE A 170 -4.14 3.03 24.19
C ILE A 170 -4.60 4.44 24.53
N LYS A 171 -4.50 4.75 25.83
CA LYS A 171 -4.90 6.05 26.36
C LYS A 171 -3.75 7.05 26.23
N ASP A 172 -4.06 8.25 25.77
CA ASP A 172 -3.17 9.43 25.82
C ASP A 172 -1.80 9.27 25.11
N SER A 173 -1.74 8.66 23.92
CA SER A 173 -0.48 8.48 23.17
C SER A 173 -0.50 9.06 21.76
N ILE A 174 0.11 10.24 21.61
CA ILE A 174 0.23 10.99 20.34
C ILE A 174 0.96 10.19 19.27
N LEU A 175 2.03 9.50 19.67
CA LEU A 175 2.94 8.80 18.76
C LEU A 175 2.22 7.70 17.96
N ILE A 176 1.13 7.17 18.51
CA ILE A 176 0.32 6.13 17.88
C ILE A 176 -0.65 6.74 16.86
N PHE A 177 -1.10 7.98 17.03
CA PHE A 177 -1.92 8.65 16.02
C PHE A 177 -1.14 9.06 14.77
N LEU A 178 0.18 9.26 14.91
CA LEU A 178 1.02 9.82 13.86
C LEU A 178 1.08 8.94 12.58
N PRO A 179 1.26 7.61 12.61
CA PRO A 179 1.26 6.80 11.40
C PRO A 179 -0.06 6.82 10.62
N VAL A 180 -1.19 6.89 11.33
CA VAL A 180 -2.52 6.97 10.70
C VAL A 180 -2.71 8.32 10.03
N PHE A 181 -2.33 9.40 10.72
CA PHE A 181 -2.31 10.75 10.15
C PHE A 181 -1.47 10.80 8.86
N LEU A 182 -0.23 10.29 8.89
CA LEU A 182 0.65 10.27 7.72
C LEU A 182 0.08 9.42 6.58
N THR A 183 -0.59 8.31 6.90
CA THR A 183 -1.23 7.46 5.88
C THR A 183 -2.38 8.17 5.19
N ILE A 184 -3.20 8.91 5.93
CA ILE A 184 -4.30 9.68 5.35
C ILE A 184 -3.78 10.86 4.55
N LEU A 185 -2.70 11.51 5.00
CA LEU A 185 -2.02 12.55 4.24
C LEU A 185 -1.53 12.03 2.88
N ILE A 186 -0.88 10.86 2.88
CA ILE A 186 -0.44 10.17 1.66
C ILE A 186 -1.65 9.87 0.75
N ASN A 187 -2.71 9.28 1.30
CA ASN A 187 -3.90 8.90 0.52
C ASN A 187 -4.62 10.12 -0.06
N ALA A 188 -4.78 11.20 0.72
CA ALA A 188 -5.40 12.45 0.26
C ALA A 188 -4.58 13.07 -0.88
N TYR A 189 -3.26 13.03 -0.76
CA TYR A 189 -2.34 13.52 -1.78
C TYR A 189 -2.43 12.73 -3.10
N TYR A 190 -2.41 11.39 -3.06
CA TYR A 190 -2.56 10.58 -4.27
C TYR A 190 -3.95 10.73 -4.89
N THR A 191 -5.00 10.72 -4.07
CA THR A 191 -6.38 10.94 -4.53
C THR A 191 -6.51 12.30 -5.21
N TYR A 192 -5.92 13.36 -4.64
CA TYR A 192 -5.88 14.70 -5.26
C TYR A 192 -5.21 14.67 -6.63
N LYS A 193 -4.07 13.99 -6.77
CA LYS A 193 -3.36 13.88 -8.05
C LYS A 193 -4.21 13.19 -9.12
N GLU A 194 -4.93 12.13 -8.75
CA GLU A 194 -5.81 11.41 -9.67
C GLU A 194 -7.00 12.26 -10.15
N ILE A 195 -7.61 13.03 -9.24
CA ILE A 195 -8.80 13.84 -9.58
C ILE A 195 -8.49 15.29 -9.94
N ARG A 196 -7.21 15.69 -10.02
CA ARG A 196 -6.79 17.07 -10.25
C ARG A 196 -7.46 17.70 -11.48
N LEU A 197 -7.62 16.93 -12.55
CA LEU A 197 -8.22 17.39 -13.81
C LEU A 197 -9.75 17.49 -13.75
N LEU A 198 -10.39 16.84 -12.78
CA LEU A 198 -11.84 16.86 -12.56
C LEU A 198 -12.29 17.99 -11.63
N LEU A 199 -11.35 18.61 -10.92
CA LEU A 199 -11.64 19.68 -9.97
C LEU A 199 -11.97 21.00 -10.69
N PRO A 200 -12.83 21.86 -10.09
CA PRO A 200 -13.09 23.20 -10.59
C PRO A 200 -11.80 24.00 -10.83
N GLN A 201 -11.79 24.84 -11.87
CA GLN A 201 -10.61 25.65 -12.23
C GLN A 201 -10.11 26.53 -11.07
N ALA A 202 -11.01 26.99 -10.20
CA ALA A 202 -10.66 27.75 -9.00
C ALA A 202 -9.74 26.97 -8.03
N ILE A 203 -9.99 25.66 -7.87
CA ILE A 203 -9.18 24.78 -7.01
C ILE A 203 -7.89 24.39 -7.74
N GLN A 204 -7.98 24.06 -9.03
CA GLN A 204 -6.83 23.67 -9.85
C GLN A 204 -5.76 24.76 -9.93
N LYS A 205 -6.17 26.02 -10.01
CA LYS A 205 -5.27 27.20 -10.11
C LYS A 205 -4.92 27.81 -8.75
N ASN A 206 -5.42 27.25 -7.64
CA ASN A 206 -5.14 27.80 -6.32
C ASN A 206 -3.63 27.70 -6.00
N TYR A 207 -3.02 28.86 -5.74
CA TYR A 207 -1.59 28.97 -5.44
C TYR A 207 -1.18 28.15 -4.22
N TYR A 208 -1.95 28.20 -3.13
CA TYR A 208 -1.59 27.54 -1.87
C TYR A 208 -1.67 26.01 -1.98
N LEU A 209 -2.72 25.50 -2.64
CA LEU A 209 -2.87 24.06 -2.86
C LEU A 209 -1.76 23.53 -3.77
N ASN A 210 -1.44 24.23 -4.86
CA ASN A 210 -0.35 23.83 -5.74
C ASN A 210 1.01 23.88 -5.04
N THR A 211 1.24 24.87 -4.16
CA THR A 211 2.47 24.97 -3.35
C THR A 211 2.58 23.81 -2.37
N LEU A 212 1.49 23.47 -1.68
CA LEU A 212 1.43 22.34 -0.75
C LEU A 212 1.69 21.01 -1.47
N VAL A 213 1.04 20.79 -2.62
CA VAL A 213 1.22 19.59 -3.43
C VAL A 213 2.65 19.50 -3.95
N PHE A 214 3.26 20.61 -4.39
CA PHE A 214 4.66 20.65 -4.79
C PHE A 214 5.61 20.30 -3.63
N TYR A 215 5.33 20.80 -2.43
CA TYR A 215 6.11 20.45 -1.24
C TYR A 215 5.96 18.96 -0.89
N LEU A 216 4.75 18.41 -0.97
CA LEU A 216 4.50 16.99 -0.77
C LEU A 216 5.20 16.14 -1.84
N ASP A 217 5.20 16.56 -3.11
CA ASP A 217 5.94 15.87 -4.19
C ASP A 217 7.42 15.70 -3.85
N ARG A 218 8.03 16.76 -3.32
CA ARG A 218 9.46 16.75 -2.96
C ARG A 218 9.75 15.94 -1.70
N THR A 219 8.77 15.83 -0.79
CA THR A 219 8.97 15.24 0.55
C THR A 219 8.29 13.89 0.73
N ILE A 220 7.57 13.37 -0.27
CA ILE A 220 6.75 12.15 -0.14
C ILE A 220 7.57 10.94 0.33
N PHE A 221 8.79 10.79 -0.16
CA PHE A 221 9.70 9.72 0.26
C PHE A 221 10.07 9.83 1.74
N ASN A 222 10.34 11.04 2.21
CA ASN A 222 10.63 11.30 3.62
C ASN A 222 9.40 11.05 4.50
N ILE A 223 8.19 11.34 4.00
CA ILE A 223 6.93 11.04 4.71
C ILE A 223 6.75 9.53 4.86
N TYR A 224 7.05 8.74 3.82
CA TYR A 224 7.04 7.27 3.90
C TYR A 224 8.08 6.74 4.90
N GLU A 225 9.32 7.27 4.88
CA GLU A 225 10.37 6.89 5.83
C GLU A 225 9.99 7.29 7.27
N MET A 226 9.45 8.48 7.47
CA MET A 226 8.96 8.97 8.76
C MET A 226 7.87 8.07 9.31
N ARG A 227 6.88 7.71 8.48
CA ARG A 227 5.82 6.78 8.87
C ARG A 227 6.38 5.43 9.31
N ALA A 228 7.27 4.84 8.50
CA ALA A 228 7.88 3.55 8.81
C ALA A 228 8.71 3.60 10.11
N ASN A 229 9.49 4.66 10.33
CA ASN A 229 10.25 4.83 11.57
C ASN A 229 9.34 4.94 12.79
N VAL A 230 8.29 5.74 12.72
CA VAL A 230 7.33 5.89 13.82
C VAL A 230 6.61 4.57 14.11
N GLU A 231 6.26 3.79 13.08
CA GLU A 231 5.70 2.43 13.26
C GLU A 231 6.69 1.48 13.96
N ILE A 232 7.99 1.58 13.68
CA ILE A 232 8.98 0.76 14.38
C ILE A 232 9.11 1.20 15.84
N TYR A 233 9.23 2.50 16.10
CA TYR A 233 9.37 3.03 17.45
C TYR A 233 8.12 2.84 18.30
N ASN A 234 6.94 2.79 17.69
CA ASN A 234 5.69 2.52 18.39
C ASN A 234 5.68 1.13 19.06
N LEU A 235 6.39 0.13 18.54
CA LEU A 235 6.52 -1.16 19.22
C LEU A 235 7.22 -0.99 20.58
N LEU A 236 8.36 -0.30 20.58
CA LEU A 236 9.11 -0.02 21.81
C LEU A 236 8.30 0.86 22.76
N PHE A 237 7.60 1.86 22.22
CA PHE A 237 6.73 2.75 23.00
C PHE A 237 5.59 1.99 23.70
N ILE A 238 4.97 1.00 23.04
CA ILE A 238 3.91 0.17 23.63
C ILE A 238 4.47 -0.71 24.74
N ILE A 239 5.67 -1.28 24.55
CA ILE A 239 6.36 -2.05 25.59
C ILE A 239 6.61 -1.17 26.82
N ILE A 240 7.10 0.06 26.64
CA ILE A 240 7.29 1.03 27.74
C ILE A 240 5.95 1.38 28.41
N CYS A 241 4.90 1.62 27.62
CA CYS A 241 3.56 1.90 28.14
C CYS A 241 2.97 0.74 28.95
N LEU A 242 3.33 -0.51 28.64
CA LEU A 242 2.93 -1.69 29.40
C LEU A 242 3.48 -1.62 30.83
N PHE A 243 4.77 -1.30 30.98
CA PHE A 243 5.40 -1.12 32.30
C PHE A 243 4.81 0.06 33.09
N LEU A 244 4.41 1.11 32.38
CA LEU A 244 3.75 2.29 32.97
C LEU A 244 2.25 2.07 33.24
N ARG A 245 1.70 0.88 33.01
CA ARG A 245 0.26 0.54 33.12
C ARG A 245 -0.66 1.44 32.28
N ARG A 246 -0.13 2.00 31.18
CA ARG A 246 -0.88 2.84 30.20
C ARG A 246 -1.34 2.05 28.97
N ALA A 247 -0.82 0.84 28.78
CA ALA A 247 -1.24 -0.10 27.75
C ALA A 247 -1.52 -1.49 28.37
N THR A 248 -2.41 -2.25 27.74
CA THR A 248 -2.70 -3.63 28.12
C THR A 248 -1.85 -4.62 27.31
N ILE A 249 -1.74 -5.87 27.77
CA ILE A 249 -1.07 -6.94 27.03
C ILE A 249 -1.74 -7.16 25.66
N LEU A 250 -3.07 -6.99 25.59
CA LEU A 250 -3.83 -7.05 24.34
C LEU A 250 -3.26 -6.08 23.29
N ASN A 251 -2.92 -4.85 23.69
CA ASN A 251 -2.38 -3.83 22.77
C ASN A 251 -1.05 -4.29 22.16
N LEU A 252 -0.19 -4.91 22.98
CA LEU A 252 1.07 -5.46 22.51
C LEU A 252 0.83 -6.63 21.53
N ILE A 253 -0.11 -7.53 21.81
CA ILE A 253 -0.43 -8.66 20.94
C ILE A 253 -0.96 -8.16 19.58
N VAL A 254 -1.92 -7.23 19.59
CA VAL A 254 -2.49 -6.66 18.36
C VAL A 254 -1.41 -5.91 17.57
N TYR A 255 -0.54 -5.15 18.25
CA TYR A 255 0.56 -4.44 17.59
C TYR A 255 1.60 -5.37 17.00
N MET A 256 1.94 -6.45 17.70
CA MET A 256 2.84 -7.48 17.20
C MET A 256 2.28 -8.16 15.94
N HIS A 257 0.96 -8.38 15.89
CA HIS A 257 0.29 -8.88 14.69
C HIS A 257 0.36 -7.88 13.53
N PHE A 258 0.04 -6.60 13.78
CA PHE A 258 0.20 -5.53 12.80
C PHE A 258 1.64 -5.46 12.27
N PHE A 259 2.63 -5.47 13.16
CA PHE A 259 4.04 -5.39 12.83
C PHE A 259 4.46 -6.58 11.96
N LYS A 260 4.01 -7.79 12.31
CA LYS A 260 4.25 -8.99 11.51
C LYS A 260 3.62 -8.87 10.12
N LEU A 261 2.35 -8.45 10.02
CA LEU A 261 1.67 -8.23 8.74
C LEU A 261 2.44 -7.24 7.86
N LYS A 262 2.82 -6.09 8.42
CA LYS A 262 3.63 -5.07 7.74
C LYS A 262 4.97 -5.61 7.28
N TYR A 263 5.66 -6.38 8.11
CA TYR A 263 6.94 -6.97 7.74
C TYR A 263 6.78 -8.04 6.64
N THR A 264 5.72 -8.86 6.70
CA THR A 264 5.45 -9.84 5.62
C THR A 264 4.99 -9.19 4.32
N SER A 265 4.48 -7.95 4.39
CA SER A 265 4.10 -7.19 3.22
C SER A 265 5.34 -6.67 2.47
N THR A 266 5.17 -6.39 1.18
CA THR A 266 6.22 -5.85 0.29
C THR A 266 6.47 -4.34 0.53
N ASP A 267 6.37 -3.86 1.78
CA ASP A 267 6.62 -2.45 2.13
C ASP A 267 8.13 -2.19 2.25
N THR A 268 8.72 -1.66 1.18
CA THR A 268 10.16 -1.40 1.06
C THR A 268 10.69 -0.42 2.10
N TYR A 269 9.89 0.59 2.47
CA TYR A 269 10.30 1.60 3.45
C TYR A 269 10.37 1.01 4.85
N PHE A 270 9.41 0.15 5.20
CA PHE A 270 9.39 -0.54 6.48
C PHE A 270 10.62 -1.45 6.65
N HIS A 271 10.92 -2.27 5.63
CA HIS A 271 12.11 -3.14 5.63
C HIS A 271 13.43 -2.35 5.73
N SER A 272 13.55 -1.27 4.96
CA SER A 272 14.71 -0.40 4.98
C SER A 272 14.93 0.24 6.37
N CYS A 273 13.88 0.82 6.94
CA CYS A 273 13.95 1.44 8.27
C CYS A 273 14.25 0.41 9.37
N TYR A 274 13.64 -0.77 9.30
CA TYR A 274 13.87 -1.85 10.27
C TYR A 274 15.33 -2.31 10.24
N SER A 275 15.89 -2.55 9.05
CA SER A 275 17.30 -2.92 8.89
C SER A 275 18.25 -1.82 9.36
N LYS A 276 17.96 -0.56 9.01
CA LYS A 276 18.75 0.62 9.41
C LYS A 276 18.79 0.77 10.92
N ASN A 277 17.64 0.67 11.61
CA ASN A 277 17.56 0.74 13.06
C ASN A 277 18.32 -0.41 13.74
N GLY A 278 18.20 -1.64 13.23
CA GLY A 278 18.96 -2.78 13.73
C GLY A 278 20.48 -2.60 13.62
N LYS A 279 20.95 -2.07 12.47
CA LYS A 279 22.37 -1.74 12.26
C LYS A 279 22.86 -0.64 13.20
N MET A 280 22.06 0.40 13.38
CA MET A 280 22.38 1.51 14.28
C MET A 280 22.54 1.03 15.72
N ILE A 281 21.59 0.23 16.24
CA ILE A 281 21.68 -0.34 17.59
C ILE A 281 22.92 -1.24 17.71
N ARG A 282 23.19 -2.09 16.72
CA ARG A 282 24.37 -2.95 16.73
C ARG A 282 25.68 -2.13 16.73
N GLN A 283 25.75 -1.04 15.97
CA GLN A 283 26.90 -0.13 15.99
C GLN A 283 27.11 0.48 17.36
N PHE A 284 26.06 0.99 18.01
CA PHE A 284 26.15 1.52 19.38
C PHE A 284 26.61 0.47 20.40
N LEU A 285 26.08 -0.75 20.32
CA LEU A 285 26.44 -1.83 21.23
C LEU A 285 27.82 -2.44 20.95
N SER A 286 28.39 -2.20 19.77
CA SER A 286 29.74 -2.62 19.42
C SER A 286 30.85 -1.69 19.93
N HIS A 287 30.48 -0.53 20.49
CA HIS A 287 31.43 0.43 21.05
C HIS A 287 32.18 -0.19 22.25
N PRO A 288 33.49 0.05 22.43
CA PRO A 288 34.30 -0.56 23.50
C PRO A 288 33.81 -0.25 24.92
N MET A 289 33.07 0.85 25.11
CA MET A 289 32.45 1.20 26.40
C MET A 289 31.16 0.44 26.71
N ALA A 290 30.55 -0.22 25.72
CA ALA A 290 29.33 -1.00 25.92
C ALA A 290 29.69 -2.43 26.38
N PRO A 291 29.04 -2.98 27.42
CA PRO A 291 29.24 -4.36 27.83
C PRO A 291 28.92 -5.34 26.69
N LYS A 292 29.87 -6.23 26.35
CA LYS A 292 29.67 -7.29 25.32
C LYS A 292 28.43 -8.15 25.58
N MET A 293 28.01 -8.28 26.83
CA MET A 293 26.78 -8.98 27.21
C MET A 293 25.53 -8.36 26.55
N LEU A 294 25.45 -7.02 26.43
CA LEU A 294 24.30 -6.36 25.79
C LEU A 294 24.23 -6.65 24.29
N LEU A 295 25.39 -6.67 23.61
CA LEU A 295 25.47 -7.05 22.20
C LEU A 295 24.99 -8.48 21.98
N ASN A 296 25.44 -9.43 22.82
CA ASN A 296 25.02 -10.82 22.74
C ASN A 296 23.51 -11.00 23.01
N ILE A 297 22.96 -10.25 23.96
CA ILE A 297 21.51 -10.25 24.25
C ILE A 297 20.74 -9.69 23.05
N PHE A 298 21.17 -8.56 22.51
CA PHE A 298 20.54 -7.94 21.35
C PHE A 298 20.56 -8.89 20.13
N ASP A 299 21.69 -9.53 19.85
CA ASP A 299 21.81 -10.44 18.71
C ASP A 299 20.88 -11.67 18.85
N LYS A 300 20.76 -12.24 20.07
CA LYS A 300 19.81 -13.31 20.34
C LYS A 300 18.37 -12.84 20.14
N ILE A 301 17.98 -11.72 20.74
CA ILE A 301 16.62 -11.17 20.63
C ILE A 301 16.29 -10.85 19.17
N SER A 302 17.20 -10.19 18.46
CA SER A 302 17.05 -9.84 17.05
C SER A 302 16.88 -11.09 16.18
N HIS A 303 17.62 -12.17 16.46
CA HIS A 303 17.47 -13.43 15.74
C HIS A 303 16.08 -14.04 15.96
N TYR A 304 15.64 -14.19 17.22
CA TYR A 304 14.31 -14.74 17.52
C TYR A 304 13.19 -13.88 16.93
N PHE A 305 13.31 -12.57 17.02
CA PHE A 305 12.32 -11.64 16.46
C PHE A 305 12.27 -11.75 14.94
N HIS A 306 13.41 -11.82 14.26
CA HIS A 306 13.47 -12.01 12.81
C HIS A 306 12.86 -13.36 12.37
N VAL A 307 13.11 -14.45 13.11
CA VAL A 307 12.49 -15.76 12.86
C VAL A 307 10.97 -15.70 13.02
N TYR A 308 10.48 -15.00 14.05
CA TYR A 308 9.05 -14.79 14.26
C TYR A 308 8.40 -14.01 13.10
N LEU A 309 9.06 -12.96 12.62
CA LEU A 309 8.58 -12.12 11.53
C LEU A 309 8.55 -12.84 10.18
N ASN A 310 9.60 -13.61 9.86
CA ASN A 310 9.66 -14.41 8.63
C ASN A 310 8.73 -15.62 8.63
N GLY A 311 8.08 -15.92 9.76
CA GLY A 311 7.12 -17.01 9.86
C GLY A 311 7.75 -18.35 9.52
N GLY A 312 8.77 -18.77 10.28
CA GLY A 312 9.20 -20.17 10.34
C GLY A 312 9.41 -20.88 8.99
N ARG A 313 9.80 -20.19 7.92
CA ARG A 313 10.31 -20.84 6.71
C ARG A 313 11.75 -21.26 6.96
N ARG A 314 11.89 -22.48 7.48
CA ARG A 314 13.02 -23.35 7.12
C ARG A 314 12.81 -23.87 5.71
#